data_AF-A0A1I0HAR0-F1
#
_entry.id   AF-A0A1I0HAR0-F1
#
_cell.length_a   1.000
_cell.length_b   1.000
_cell.length_c   1.000
_cell.angle_alpha   90.00
_cell.angle_beta   90.00
_cell.angle_gamma   90.00
#
_symmetry.space_group_name_H-M   'P 1'
#
loop_
_entity.id
_entity.type
_entity.pdbx_description
1 polymer ?
#
loop_
_entity_poly.entity_id
_entity_poly.type
_entity_poly.pdbx_seq_one_letter_code
_entity_poly.pdbx_strand_id
1 'polypeptide(L)'
;MFGSNLHINSVTKILFILFLAIFLLPLNSQSQTKEVVALKGDGIYRLLTRYGLSSVEYMDDFIALNKSNLGQNNTLFAGVKYKLPDTAKLPATPAASTTPSKGTGKMVHYDIFGSKYADVEILSNDLKGAVYYLVGGHGGPDPGAVGKYNGYHVYEDEYAYDVTLRLARKLIENGATVYMITRDKNDGIRDEYSLKADKDEVCYPNLKIPLNQTKRLRQRTDAVNQLYKKHKGSFQRMIAVHVDSRSRSENIDIFFYHDKRSETGEKACKILRDTIEKKYHEHQPNRGYTGTVSNRNLYVVRSTWPTAIFIELGNMNHQRDVKRLVIPDNRQAVANWLTLGLITDYKTNK
;
A
#
# COMPACT_ATOMS: atom_id res chain seq x y z
N MET A 1 -21.29 -79.08 -28.92
CA MET A 1 -20.80 -78.53 -27.64
C MET A 1 -21.27 -77.08 -27.54
N PHE A 2 -22.10 -76.82 -26.52
CA PHE A 2 -22.58 -75.55 -25.96
C PHE A 2 -23.19 -74.49 -26.89
N GLY A 3 -24.51 -74.56 -27.06
CA GLY A 3 -25.34 -73.41 -27.43
C GLY A 3 -25.59 -72.51 -26.21
N SER A 4 -25.31 -71.22 -26.34
CA SER A 4 -25.52 -70.20 -25.32
C SER A 4 -26.98 -69.73 -25.31
N ASN A 5 -27.73 -70.11 -24.27
CA ASN A 5 -29.02 -69.50 -23.98
C ASN A 5 -28.96 -68.84 -22.59
N LEU A 6 -28.47 -67.61 -22.55
CA LEU A 6 -28.61 -66.73 -21.38
C LEU A 6 -30.00 -66.09 -21.44
N HIS A 7 -30.99 -66.76 -20.84
CA HIS A 7 -32.28 -66.15 -20.57
C HIS A 7 -32.13 -65.14 -19.42
N ILE A 8 -31.90 -63.87 -19.76
CA ILE A 8 -31.97 -62.77 -18.79
C ILE A 8 -33.44 -62.47 -18.55
N ASN A 9 -33.94 -62.77 -17.35
CA ASN A 9 -35.31 -62.52 -16.93
C ASN A 9 -35.67 -61.03 -17.09
N SER A 10 -36.92 -60.74 -17.50
CA SER A 10 -37.38 -59.35 -17.71
C SER A 10 -37.22 -58.47 -16.47
N VAL A 11 -37.28 -59.06 -15.27
CA VAL A 11 -37.03 -58.37 -13.99
C VAL A 11 -35.59 -57.88 -13.89
N THR A 12 -34.62 -58.69 -14.33
CA THR A 12 -33.19 -58.34 -14.33
C THR A 12 -32.86 -57.24 -15.34
N LYS A 13 -33.56 -57.21 -16.49
CA LYS A 13 -33.44 -56.11 -17.46
C LYS A 13 -34.02 -54.80 -16.92
N ILE A 14 -35.16 -54.84 -16.23
CA ILE A 14 -35.77 -53.66 -15.61
C ILE A 14 -34.88 -53.10 -14.50
N LEU A 15 -34.34 -53.95 -13.63
CA LEU A 15 -33.38 -53.55 -12.60
C LEU A 15 -32.10 -52.93 -13.21
N PHE A 16 -31.61 -53.47 -14.33
CA PHE A 16 -30.43 -52.92 -15.00
C PHE A 16 -30.71 -51.55 -15.65
N ILE A 17 -31.89 -51.36 -16.25
CA ILE A 17 -32.31 -50.06 -16.81
C ILE A 17 -32.54 -49.03 -15.69
N LEU A 18 -33.14 -49.42 -14.57
CA LEU A 18 -33.31 -48.54 -13.40
C LEU A 18 -31.95 -48.14 -12.80
N PHE A 19 -31.00 -49.08 -12.75
CA PHE A 19 -29.64 -48.83 -12.28
C PHE A 19 -28.87 -47.89 -13.22
N LEU A 20 -29.06 -47.99 -14.53
CA LEU A 20 -28.41 -47.12 -15.52
C LEU A 20 -29.02 -45.70 -15.53
N ALA A 21 -30.31 -45.55 -15.23
CA ALA A 21 -30.98 -44.25 -15.16
C ALA A 21 -30.51 -43.38 -13.97
N ILE A 22 -30.05 -43.99 -12.87
CA ILE A 22 -29.51 -43.28 -11.71
C ILE A 22 -28.16 -42.60 -12.01
N PHE A 23 -27.40 -43.13 -12.98
CA PHE A 23 -26.10 -42.57 -13.38
C PHE A 23 -26.18 -41.42 -14.41
N LEU A 24 -27.37 -41.10 -14.92
CA LEU A 24 -27.59 -40.02 -15.90
C LEU A 24 -28.17 -38.73 -15.29
N LEU A 25 -28.33 -38.66 -13.97
CA LEU A 25 -28.71 -37.41 -13.31
C LEU A 25 -27.50 -36.47 -13.24
N PRO A 26 -27.60 -35.22 -13.74
CA PRO A 26 -26.54 -34.25 -13.54
C PRO A 26 -26.40 -33.97 -12.05
N LEU A 27 -25.26 -34.37 -11.48
CA LEU A 27 -24.82 -33.90 -10.17
C LEU A 27 -24.59 -32.39 -10.26
N ASN A 28 -25.60 -31.62 -9.87
CA ASN A 28 -25.40 -30.22 -9.51
C ASN A 28 -24.50 -30.20 -8.28
N SER A 29 -23.19 -30.08 -8.48
CA SER A 29 -22.28 -29.70 -7.41
C SER A 29 -22.61 -28.26 -7.00
N GLN A 30 -23.47 -28.11 -6.00
CA GLN A 30 -23.53 -26.87 -5.25
C GLN A 30 -22.21 -26.74 -4.48
N SER A 31 -21.27 -25.97 -5.03
CA SER A 31 -20.07 -25.55 -4.30
C SER A 31 -20.54 -24.83 -3.04
N GLN A 32 -20.25 -25.40 -1.87
CA GLN A 32 -20.62 -24.80 -0.60
C GLN A 32 -19.70 -23.59 -0.38
N THR A 33 -20.24 -22.38 -0.54
CA THR A 33 -19.49 -21.14 -0.29
C THR A 33 -18.99 -21.15 1.16
N LYS A 34 -17.67 -21.12 1.35
CA LYS A 34 -17.04 -21.18 2.67
C LYS A 34 -17.32 -19.90 3.46
N GLU A 35 -17.87 -20.02 4.66
CA GLU A 35 -18.12 -18.88 5.56
C GLU A 35 -17.04 -18.77 6.65
N VAL A 36 -16.74 -17.54 7.05
CA VAL A 36 -15.72 -17.22 8.04
C VAL A 36 -16.16 -16.09 8.96
N VAL A 37 -15.65 -16.04 10.19
CA VAL A 37 -16.03 -15.03 11.19
C VAL A 37 -15.00 -13.91 11.22
N ALA A 38 -15.45 -12.65 11.14
CA ALA A 38 -14.59 -11.49 11.34
C ALA A 38 -14.20 -11.34 12.81
N LEU A 39 -12.92 -11.08 13.09
CA LEU A 39 -12.40 -10.79 14.42
C LEU A 39 -12.43 -9.28 14.71
N LYS A 40 -12.29 -8.92 15.99
CA LYS A 40 -12.19 -7.51 16.40
C LYS A 40 -10.98 -6.86 15.72
N GLY A 41 -11.24 -5.80 14.95
CA GLY A 41 -10.21 -5.08 14.19
C GLY A 41 -9.90 -5.67 12.80
N ASP A 42 -10.71 -6.60 12.29
CA ASP A 42 -10.59 -7.05 10.90
C ASP A 42 -11.09 -5.99 9.92
N GLY A 43 -10.30 -5.76 8.87
CA GLY A 43 -10.80 -5.23 7.60
C GLY A 43 -10.89 -6.34 6.56
N ILE A 44 -11.61 -6.12 5.45
CA ILE A 44 -11.81 -7.12 4.39
C ILE A 44 -10.48 -7.69 3.90
N TYR A 45 -9.48 -6.81 3.69
CA TYR A 45 -8.12 -7.20 3.34
C TYR A 45 -7.57 -8.28 4.29
N ARG A 46 -7.62 -8.00 5.61
CA ARG A 46 -7.07 -8.88 6.65
C ARG A 46 -7.83 -10.21 6.70
N LEU A 47 -9.16 -10.17 6.54
CA LEU A 47 -10.00 -11.36 6.54
C LEU A 47 -9.70 -12.24 5.31
N LEU A 48 -9.65 -11.68 4.10
CA LEU A 48 -9.31 -12.43 2.88
C LEU A 48 -7.92 -13.06 2.97
N THR A 49 -6.92 -12.28 3.38
CA THR A 49 -5.54 -12.77 3.48
C THR A 49 -5.39 -13.84 4.56
N ARG A 50 -6.13 -13.75 5.68
CA ARG A 50 -6.14 -14.81 6.73
C ARG A 50 -6.53 -16.18 6.16
N TYR A 51 -7.43 -16.20 5.18
CA TYR A 51 -7.92 -17.42 4.54
C TYR A 51 -7.22 -17.74 3.21
N GLY A 52 -6.07 -17.11 2.93
CA GLY A 52 -5.24 -17.42 1.77
C GLY A 52 -5.75 -16.85 0.45
N LEU A 53 -6.72 -15.93 0.48
CA LEU A 53 -7.25 -15.27 -0.71
C LEU A 53 -6.50 -13.95 -0.96
N SER A 54 -6.11 -13.74 -2.21
CA SER A 54 -5.55 -12.47 -2.66
C SER A 54 -6.61 -11.37 -2.53
N SER A 55 -6.36 -10.38 -1.68
CA SER A 55 -7.25 -9.22 -1.58
C SER A 55 -7.29 -8.42 -2.88
N VAL A 56 -6.29 -8.55 -3.76
CA VAL A 56 -6.28 -7.84 -5.05
C VAL A 56 -7.25 -8.50 -6.02
N GLU A 57 -7.41 -9.82 -5.94
CA GLU A 57 -8.27 -10.59 -6.85
C GLU A 57 -9.70 -10.68 -6.32
N TYR A 58 -9.88 -10.77 -5.00
CA TYR A 58 -11.14 -11.19 -4.39
C TYR A 58 -11.84 -10.11 -3.55
N MET A 59 -11.33 -8.87 -3.50
CA MET A 59 -11.95 -7.78 -2.71
C MET A 59 -13.36 -7.47 -3.19
N ASP A 60 -13.54 -7.24 -4.50
CA ASP A 60 -14.83 -6.82 -5.05
C ASP A 60 -15.86 -7.95 -4.96
N ASP A 61 -15.44 -9.19 -5.23
CA ASP A 61 -16.29 -10.37 -5.08
C ASP A 61 -16.73 -10.57 -3.63
N PHE A 62 -15.81 -10.38 -2.68
CA PHE A 62 -16.13 -10.48 -1.26
C PHE A 62 -17.11 -9.38 -0.85
N ILE A 63 -16.93 -8.14 -1.32
CA ILE A 63 -17.86 -7.04 -1.04
C ILE A 63 -19.24 -7.36 -1.63
N ALA A 64 -19.28 -7.81 -2.88
CA ALA A 64 -20.52 -8.15 -3.57
C ALA A 64 -21.28 -9.29 -2.85
N LEU A 65 -20.58 -10.35 -2.46
CA LEU A 65 -21.15 -11.51 -1.74
C LEU A 65 -21.72 -11.15 -0.37
N ASN A 66 -21.18 -10.12 0.29
CA ASN A 66 -21.48 -9.79 1.68
C ASN A 66 -22.15 -8.44 1.88
N LYS A 67 -22.61 -7.80 0.80
CA LYS A 67 -23.11 -6.41 0.81
C LYS A 67 -24.15 -6.13 1.90
N SER A 68 -25.02 -7.09 2.23
CA SER A 68 -26.03 -6.95 3.28
C SER A 68 -25.48 -6.93 4.71
N ASN A 69 -24.28 -7.47 4.92
CA ASN A 69 -23.67 -7.67 6.24
C ASN A 69 -22.46 -6.74 6.46
N LEU A 70 -22.23 -5.80 5.54
CA LEU A 70 -21.18 -4.79 5.63
C LEU A 70 -21.74 -3.48 6.17
N GLY A 71 -20.95 -2.80 7.01
CA GLY A 71 -21.25 -1.45 7.48
C GLY A 71 -20.91 -0.37 6.44
N GLN A 72 -21.02 0.90 6.84
CA GLN A 72 -20.62 2.01 5.98
C GLN A 72 -19.17 1.87 5.53
N ASN A 73 -18.87 2.22 4.28
CA ASN A 73 -17.53 2.07 3.68
C ASN A 73 -16.97 0.64 3.72
N ASN A 74 -17.84 -0.37 3.61
CA ASN A 74 -17.47 -1.80 3.59
C ASN A 74 -16.76 -2.29 4.87
N THR A 75 -17.07 -1.70 6.02
CA THR A 75 -16.51 -2.13 7.31
C THR A 75 -17.07 -3.49 7.75
N LEU A 76 -16.20 -4.36 8.28
CA LEU A 76 -16.61 -5.62 8.90
C LEU A 76 -17.06 -5.41 10.35
N PHE A 77 -18.04 -6.19 10.79
CA PHE A 77 -18.46 -6.26 12.18
C PHE A 77 -17.84 -7.49 12.85
N ALA A 78 -17.17 -7.29 13.99
CA ALA A 78 -16.58 -8.38 14.74
C ALA A 78 -17.65 -9.39 15.19
N GLY A 79 -17.37 -10.68 15.04
CA GLY A 79 -18.28 -11.78 15.34
C GLY A 79 -19.28 -12.10 14.23
N VAL A 80 -19.37 -11.29 13.16
CA VAL A 80 -20.25 -11.55 12.02
C VAL A 80 -19.61 -12.53 11.04
N LYS A 81 -20.44 -13.41 10.46
CA LYS A 81 -20.04 -14.36 9.41
C LYS A 81 -20.10 -13.71 8.03
N TYR A 82 -19.06 -13.99 7.24
CA TYR A 82 -18.89 -13.52 5.88
C TYR A 82 -18.56 -14.68 4.95
N LYS A 83 -19.11 -14.63 3.73
CA LYS A 83 -18.89 -15.60 2.65
C LYS A 83 -17.60 -15.29 1.90
N LEU A 84 -16.77 -16.30 1.70
CA LEU A 84 -15.58 -16.18 0.85
C LEU A 84 -15.93 -16.43 -0.62
N PRO A 85 -15.32 -15.70 -1.57
CA PRO A 85 -15.44 -15.99 -3.00
C PRO A 85 -14.94 -17.40 -3.36
N ASP A 86 -15.58 -18.03 -4.35
CA ASP A 86 -15.18 -19.34 -4.87
C ASP A 86 -13.88 -19.22 -5.71
N THR A 87 -12.89 -20.03 -5.38
CA THR A 87 -11.58 -20.05 -6.09
C THR A 87 -11.58 -20.87 -7.38
N ALA A 88 -12.70 -21.51 -7.73
CA ALA A 88 -12.78 -22.48 -8.83
C ALA A 88 -13.13 -21.86 -10.20
N LYS A 89 -13.62 -20.62 -10.24
CA LYS A 89 -13.86 -19.89 -11.48
C LYS A 89 -12.70 -18.92 -11.69
N LEU A 90 -11.73 -19.27 -12.53
CA LEU A 90 -11.03 -18.36 -13.45
C LEU A 90 -9.97 -19.16 -14.23
N PRO A 91 -9.93 -19.07 -15.58
CA PRO A 91 -8.86 -19.66 -16.38
C PRO A 91 -7.53 -18.97 -16.07
N ALA A 92 -6.47 -19.77 -15.87
CA ALA A 92 -5.12 -19.30 -15.68
C ALA A 92 -4.66 -18.46 -16.89
N THR A 93 -4.69 -17.14 -16.74
CA THR A 93 -3.88 -16.23 -17.56
C THR A 93 -2.54 -16.08 -16.83
N PRO A 94 -1.38 -16.13 -17.51
CA PRO A 94 -0.08 -15.98 -16.85
C PRO A 94 0.17 -14.50 -16.52
N ALA A 95 -0.55 -13.98 -15.52
CA ALA A 95 -0.13 -12.83 -14.75
C ALA A 95 0.63 -13.38 -13.54
N ALA A 96 1.84 -12.87 -13.30
CA ALA A 96 2.73 -13.32 -12.24
C ALA A 96 1.98 -13.53 -10.92
N SER A 97 1.96 -14.79 -10.46
CA SER A 97 1.37 -15.25 -9.22
C SER A 97 2.07 -14.61 -8.02
N THR A 98 1.55 -13.48 -7.54
CA THR A 98 1.95 -12.91 -6.26
C THR A 98 0.94 -13.28 -5.18
N THR A 99 0.92 -14.54 -4.77
CA THR A 99 0.39 -14.87 -3.44
C THR A 99 1.28 -14.16 -2.41
N PRO A 100 0.73 -13.31 -1.51
CA PRO A 100 1.53 -12.63 -0.49
C PRO A 100 2.26 -13.67 0.37
N SER A 101 3.56 -13.48 0.59
CA SER A 101 4.31 -14.34 1.50
C SER A 101 3.77 -14.11 2.92
N LYS A 102 3.17 -15.14 3.53
CA LYS A 102 2.60 -15.05 4.88
C LYS A 102 3.67 -14.56 5.86
N GLY A 103 3.39 -13.43 6.54
CA GLY A 103 4.27 -12.84 7.54
C GLY A 103 4.36 -13.70 8.79
N THR A 104 5.24 -13.31 9.71
CA THR A 104 5.42 -14.04 10.98
C THR A 104 4.25 -13.83 11.95
N GLY A 105 3.38 -12.82 11.73
CA GLY A 105 2.36 -12.40 12.69
C GLY A 105 2.96 -11.78 13.97
N LYS A 106 4.28 -11.55 13.97
CA LYS A 106 5.01 -10.95 15.10
C LYS A 106 4.59 -9.50 15.28
N MET A 107 4.34 -9.10 16.52
CA MET A 107 4.20 -7.70 16.90
C MET A 107 5.57 -7.07 17.16
N VAL A 108 5.78 -5.87 16.64
CA VAL A 108 6.95 -5.02 16.90
C VAL A 108 6.48 -3.62 17.28
N HIS A 109 7.20 -2.96 18.19
CA HIS A 109 6.80 -1.68 18.77
C HIS A 109 7.71 -0.55 18.28
N TYR A 110 7.10 0.58 17.89
CA TYR A 110 7.77 1.79 17.41
C TYR A 110 7.06 3.06 17.92
N ASP A 111 7.64 3.72 18.92
CA ASP A 111 7.08 4.95 19.50
C ASP A 111 6.82 6.06 18.49
N ILE A 112 7.61 6.12 17.42
CA ILE A 112 7.53 7.16 16.38
C ILE A 112 6.18 7.19 15.65
N PHE A 113 5.38 6.13 15.72
CA PHE A 113 4.03 6.13 15.13
C PHE A 113 2.96 6.73 16.06
N GLY A 114 3.31 7.08 17.30
CA GLY A 114 2.37 7.51 18.32
C GLY A 114 1.63 6.32 18.96
N SER A 115 1.12 6.52 20.18
CA SER A 115 0.58 5.45 21.03
C SER A 115 -0.49 4.59 20.35
N LYS A 116 -1.33 5.18 19.50
CA LYS A 116 -2.38 4.47 18.74
C LYS A 116 -1.83 3.51 17.68
N TYR A 117 -0.67 3.81 17.11
CA TYR A 117 -0.10 3.10 15.96
C TYR A 117 1.25 2.45 16.21
N ALA A 118 1.78 2.56 17.44
CA ALA A 118 3.11 2.12 17.83
C ALA A 118 3.32 0.61 17.65
N ASP A 119 2.28 -0.18 17.90
CA ASP A 119 2.31 -1.62 17.67
C ASP A 119 2.03 -1.94 16.18
N VAL A 120 2.96 -2.66 15.57
CA VAL A 120 2.92 -3.04 14.16
C VAL A 120 3.01 -4.56 14.05
N GLU A 121 2.00 -5.17 13.44
CA GLU A 121 1.99 -6.60 13.11
C GLU A 121 2.74 -6.82 11.79
N ILE A 122 3.66 -7.78 11.74
CA ILE A 122 4.31 -8.19 10.50
C ILE A 122 3.37 -9.12 9.72
N LEU A 123 2.64 -8.54 8.77
CA LEU A 123 1.61 -9.18 7.95
C LEU A 123 2.19 -10.02 6.81
N SER A 124 3.31 -9.59 6.22
CA SER A 124 3.95 -10.29 5.10
C SER A 124 5.48 -10.23 5.18
N ASN A 125 6.15 -11.04 4.37
CA ASN A 125 7.59 -10.96 4.13
C ASN A 125 7.91 -10.44 2.72
N ASP A 126 6.95 -9.80 2.05
CA ASP A 126 7.08 -9.37 0.65
C ASP A 126 8.22 -8.38 0.43
N LEU A 127 8.64 -7.64 1.47
CA LEU A 127 9.77 -6.70 1.46
C LEU A 127 10.94 -7.16 2.35
N LYS A 128 10.98 -8.43 2.77
CA LYS A 128 12.06 -8.95 3.60
C LYS A 128 13.41 -8.77 2.91
N GLY A 129 14.31 -8.00 3.53
CA GLY A 129 15.64 -7.68 3.01
C GLY A 129 15.72 -6.36 2.21
N ALA A 130 14.60 -5.67 2.00
CA ALA A 130 14.59 -4.31 1.49
C ALA A 130 14.85 -3.30 2.62
N VAL A 131 15.60 -2.24 2.31
CA VAL A 131 15.87 -1.12 3.22
C VAL A 131 15.38 0.18 2.60
N TYR A 132 14.53 0.90 3.33
CA TYR A 132 13.96 2.17 2.90
C TYR A 132 14.44 3.31 3.81
N TYR A 133 14.88 4.41 3.18
CA TYR A 133 15.24 5.66 3.84
C TYR A 133 14.19 6.71 3.51
N LEU A 134 13.33 7.03 4.47
CA LEU A 134 12.18 7.90 4.24
C LEU A 134 12.45 9.31 4.76
N VAL A 135 12.33 10.28 3.88
CA VAL A 135 12.59 11.70 4.14
C VAL A 135 11.28 12.47 4.02
N GLY A 136 10.69 12.86 5.14
CA GLY A 136 9.67 13.92 5.13
C GLY A 136 10.35 15.23 4.70
N GLY A 137 9.80 15.89 3.69
CA GLY A 137 10.28 17.19 3.23
C GLY A 137 10.33 18.22 4.36
N HIS A 138 11.18 19.24 4.20
CA HIS A 138 11.17 20.38 5.14
C HIS A 138 11.34 19.95 6.62
N GLY A 139 10.67 20.58 7.57
CA GLY A 139 10.76 20.28 9.01
C GLY A 139 11.85 21.07 9.73
N GLY A 140 11.70 21.16 11.05
CA GLY A 140 12.47 21.99 11.93
C GLY A 140 12.18 23.47 11.66
N PRO A 141 13.17 24.29 11.27
CA PRO A 141 12.93 25.72 11.04
C PRO A 141 12.19 26.07 9.74
N ASP A 142 11.90 25.08 8.89
CA ASP A 142 11.44 25.26 7.52
C ASP A 142 10.10 24.55 7.34
N PRO A 143 8.97 25.26 7.26
CA PRO A 143 7.65 24.63 7.13
C PRO A 143 7.31 24.18 5.70
N GLY A 144 8.19 24.47 4.74
CA GLY A 144 7.88 24.31 3.33
C GLY A 144 6.71 25.18 2.88
N ALA A 145 5.94 24.69 1.92
CA ALA A 145 4.76 25.36 1.40
C ALA A 145 3.67 25.48 2.48
N VAL A 146 3.01 26.64 2.53
CA VAL A 146 1.91 26.89 3.48
C VAL A 146 0.61 27.16 2.73
N GLY A 147 -0.34 26.24 2.86
CA GLY A 147 -1.69 26.32 2.34
C GLY A 147 -2.70 26.76 3.40
N LYS A 148 -3.97 26.83 2.98
CA LYS A 148 -5.11 27.10 3.86
C LYS A 148 -6.30 26.21 3.49
N TYR A 149 -6.96 25.66 4.51
CA TYR A 149 -8.19 24.88 4.35
C TYR A 149 -9.13 25.13 5.53
N ASN A 150 -10.38 25.49 5.24
CA ASN A 150 -11.42 25.77 6.24
C ASN A 150 -10.96 26.68 7.41
N GLY A 151 -10.17 27.72 7.09
CA GLY A 151 -9.68 28.69 8.08
C GLY A 151 -8.38 28.29 8.81
N TYR A 152 -7.93 27.04 8.67
CA TYR A 152 -6.67 26.57 9.26
C TYR A 152 -5.52 26.61 8.24
N HIS A 153 -4.30 26.77 8.76
CA HIS A 153 -3.08 26.62 7.98
C HIS A 153 -2.75 25.14 7.75
N VAL A 154 -2.21 24.84 6.57
CA VAL A 154 -1.73 23.52 6.17
C VAL A 154 -0.26 23.66 5.83
N TYR A 155 0.62 23.02 6.59
CA TYR A 155 2.08 23.15 6.45
C TYR A 155 2.65 21.90 5.77
N GLU A 156 3.50 22.07 4.78
CA GLU A 156 4.00 20.95 3.97
C GLU A 156 4.71 19.90 4.82
N ASP A 157 5.60 20.33 5.72
CA ASP A 157 6.34 19.46 6.62
C ASP A 157 5.43 18.53 7.43
N GLU A 158 4.38 19.08 8.06
CA GLU A 158 3.45 18.33 8.90
C GLU A 158 2.73 17.20 8.14
N TYR A 159 2.20 17.51 6.96
CA TYR A 159 1.40 16.55 6.19
C TYR A 159 2.26 15.60 5.37
N ALA A 160 3.41 16.06 4.86
CA ALA A 160 4.39 15.19 4.21
C ALA A 160 4.96 14.19 5.24
N TYR A 161 5.24 14.64 6.45
CA TYR A 161 5.72 13.78 7.54
C TYR A 161 4.68 12.73 7.95
N ASP A 162 3.40 13.11 8.15
CA ASP A 162 2.33 12.14 8.47
C ASP A 162 2.17 11.06 7.38
N VAL A 163 2.14 11.45 6.09
CA VAL A 163 2.10 10.47 4.98
C VAL A 163 3.34 9.58 5.00
N THR A 164 4.51 10.13 5.33
CA THR A 164 5.76 9.37 5.43
C THR A 164 5.73 8.36 6.58
N LEU A 165 5.17 8.71 7.74
CA LEU A 165 4.97 7.78 8.86
C LEU A 165 4.00 6.65 8.50
N ARG A 166 2.89 6.97 7.84
CA ARG A 166 1.93 5.97 7.36
C ARG A 166 2.60 5.01 6.36
N LEU A 167 3.42 5.54 5.44
CA LEU A 167 4.20 4.72 4.50
C LEU A 167 5.21 3.83 5.24
N ALA A 168 5.95 4.38 6.20
CA ALA A 168 6.92 3.64 7.01
C ALA A 168 6.26 2.43 7.70
N ARG A 169 5.12 2.67 8.36
CA ARG A 169 4.36 1.62 9.05
C ARG A 169 3.95 0.52 8.07
N LYS A 170 3.41 0.88 6.90
CA LYS A 170 3.00 -0.09 5.86
C LYS A 170 4.18 -0.89 5.28
N LEU A 171 5.35 -0.28 5.12
CA LEU A 171 6.56 -1.00 4.66
C LEU A 171 7.06 -2.00 5.72
N ILE A 172 7.03 -1.62 7.00
CA ILE A 172 7.38 -2.51 8.13
C ILE A 172 6.40 -3.69 8.22
N GLU A 173 5.10 -3.46 8.08
CA GLU A 173 4.10 -4.55 8.04
C GLU A 173 4.41 -5.60 6.96
N ASN A 174 5.12 -5.22 5.90
CA ASN A 174 5.56 -6.10 4.82
C ASN A 174 7.00 -6.62 4.97
N GLY A 175 7.59 -6.45 6.16
CA GLY A 175 8.90 -7.02 6.52
C GLY A 175 10.12 -6.21 6.07
N ALA A 176 9.93 -4.96 5.64
CA ALA A 176 11.04 -4.08 5.29
C ALA A 176 11.78 -3.54 6.52
N THR A 177 13.07 -3.22 6.35
CA THR A 177 13.79 -2.35 7.28
C THR A 177 13.57 -0.90 6.86
N VAL A 178 13.15 -0.04 7.79
CA VAL A 178 12.81 1.36 7.48
C VAL A 178 13.56 2.31 8.43
N TYR A 179 14.15 3.36 7.86
CA TYR A 179 14.74 4.47 8.58
C TYR A 179 14.00 5.76 8.26
N MET A 180 13.39 6.36 9.28
CA MET A 180 12.89 7.74 9.19
C MET A 180 14.07 8.70 9.31
N ILE A 181 14.34 9.45 8.24
CA ILE A 181 15.46 10.41 8.15
C ILE A 181 15.05 11.77 8.73
N THR A 182 13.84 12.22 8.46
CA THR A 182 13.19 13.31 9.21
C THR A 182 12.40 12.65 10.33
N ARG A 183 12.54 13.14 11.57
CA ARG A 183 11.89 12.58 12.75
C ARG A 183 11.36 13.69 13.63
N ASP A 184 10.13 13.55 14.04
CA ASP A 184 9.52 14.29 15.13
C ASP A 184 9.38 13.36 16.34
N LYS A 185 9.61 13.87 17.55
CA LYS A 185 9.54 13.07 18.77
C LYS A 185 8.14 13.06 19.38
N ASN A 186 7.34 14.08 19.09
CA ASN A 186 6.06 14.32 19.71
C ASN A 186 4.90 14.07 18.73
N ASP A 187 5.18 14.14 17.42
CA ASP A 187 4.19 13.89 16.36
C ASP A 187 4.31 12.48 15.78
N GLY A 188 3.36 11.63 16.16
CA GLY A 188 3.11 10.32 15.54
C GLY A 188 2.19 10.41 14.32
N ILE A 189 1.58 9.28 13.95
CA ILE A 189 0.50 9.29 12.94
C ILE A 189 -0.72 10.00 13.54
N ARG A 190 -1.21 11.02 12.84
CA ARG A 190 -2.28 11.93 13.27
C ARG A 190 -3.50 11.80 12.35
N ASP A 191 -4.66 11.51 12.95
CA ASP A 191 -5.94 11.33 12.23
C ASP A 191 -6.79 12.60 12.22
N GLU A 192 -6.19 13.74 12.52
CA GLU A 192 -6.82 15.04 12.49
C GLU A 192 -6.79 15.64 11.09
N TYR A 193 -7.78 16.48 10.79
CA TYR A 193 -7.79 17.28 9.57
C TYR A 193 -6.76 18.40 9.61
N SER A 194 -6.58 19.03 10.77
CA SER A 194 -5.61 20.09 11.02
C SER A 194 -4.48 19.55 11.87
N LEU A 195 -3.29 19.50 11.29
CA LEU A 195 -2.06 19.14 11.99
C LEU A 195 -1.43 20.43 12.52
N LYS A 196 -1.12 20.47 13.82
CA LYS A 196 -0.49 21.64 14.42
C LYS A 196 0.95 21.72 13.93
N ALA A 197 1.38 22.92 13.57
CA ALA A 197 2.78 23.15 13.23
C ALA A 197 3.64 23.18 14.49
N ASP A 198 4.79 22.57 14.43
CA ASP A 198 5.90 22.92 15.30
C ASP A 198 7.22 23.10 14.51
N LYS A 199 8.37 22.98 15.18
CA LYS A 199 9.71 23.17 14.61
C LYS A 199 10.74 22.23 15.25
N ASP A 200 10.28 21.16 15.88
CA ASP A 200 11.08 20.33 16.76
C ASP A 200 11.75 19.15 16.04
N GLU A 201 11.45 18.98 14.74
CA GLU A 201 11.94 17.86 13.96
C GLU A 201 13.46 17.86 13.85
N VAL A 202 13.98 16.65 13.89
CA VAL A 202 15.40 16.33 13.85
C VAL A 202 15.71 15.45 12.66
N CYS A 203 16.92 15.60 12.12
CA CYS A 203 17.48 14.65 11.17
C CYS A 203 18.01 13.43 11.91
N TYR A 204 17.87 12.24 11.32
CA TYR A 204 18.45 11.01 11.84
C TYR A 204 19.95 11.16 12.13
N PRO A 205 20.46 10.63 13.27
CA PRO A 205 19.70 9.88 14.27
C PRO A 205 18.89 10.74 15.23
N ASN A 206 19.32 11.97 15.55
CA ASN A 206 18.64 12.95 16.42
C ASN A 206 19.35 14.32 16.38
N LEU A 207 19.74 14.77 15.18
CA LEU A 207 20.47 16.01 14.97
C LEU A 207 19.51 17.15 14.63
N LYS A 208 19.64 18.29 15.31
CA LYS A 208 18.87 19.49 15.00
C LYS A 208 19.00 19.87 13.52
N ILE A 209 17.88 20.16 12.87
CA ILE A 209 17.85 20.57 11.47
C ILE A 209 18.38 22.03 11.34
N PRO A 210 19.41 22.30 10.50
CA PRO A 210 19.99 23.64 10.35
C PRO A 210 19.04 24.69 9.73
N LEU A 211 19.27 25.97 10.03
CA LEU A 211 18.58 27.09 9.36
C LEU A 211 18.99 27.27 7.89
N ASN A 212 20.22 26.89 7.53
CA ASN A 212 20.70 27.03 6.15
C ASN A 212 20.25 25.85 5.29
N GLN A 213 19.58 26.16 4.16
CA GLN A 213 19.01 25.16 3.26
C GLN A 213 20.04 24.13 2.76
N THR A 214 21.20 24.58 2.27
CA THR A 214 22.25 23.67 1.77
C THR A 214 22.78 22.76 2.86
N LYS A 215 22.92 23.27 4.10
CA LYS A 215 23.32 22.45 5.25
C LYS A 215 22.24 21.41 5.61
N ARG A 216 20.95 21.76 5.56
CA ARG A 216 19.85 20.78 5.75
C ARG A 216 19.88 19.67 4.71
N LEU A 217 19.96 20.05 3.43
CA LEU A 217 19.97 19.10 2.32
C LEU A 217 21.17 18.14 2.45
N ARG A 218 22.36 18.67 2.77
CA ARG A 218 23.56 17.87 3.02
C ARG A 218 23.40 16.94 4.22
N GLN A 219 22.87 17.44 5.34
CA GLN A 219 22.67 16.64 6.55
C GLN A 219 21.80 15.40 6.28
N ARG A 220 20.68 15.57 5.55
CA ARG A 220 19.80 14.45 5.16
C ARG A 220 20.51 13.46 4.25
N THR A 221 21.22 13.94 3.23
CA THR A 221 21.94 13.05 2.31
C THR A 221 23.07 12.30 3.02
N ASP A 222 23.77 12.95 3.95
CA ASP A 222 24.84 12.33 4.72
C ASP A 222 24.30 11.22 5.63
N ALA A 223 23.17 11.46 6.30
CA ALA A 223 22.51 10.45 7.11
C ALA A 223 22.12 9.21 6.28
N VAL A 224 21.48 9.43 5.12
CA VAL A 224 21.12 8.35 4.18
C VAL A 224 22.36 7.61 3.70
N ASN A 225 23.41 8.32 3.27
CA ASN A 225 24.62 7.72 2.72
C ASN A 225 25.41 6.91 3.76
N GLN A 226 25.43 7.36 5.02
CA GLN A 226 26.01 6.61 6.13
C GLN A 226 25.24 5.31 6.40
N LEU A 227 23.91 5.34 6.36
CA LEU A 227 23.09 4.14 6.51
C LEU A 227 23.24 3.19 5.31
N TYR A 228 23.30 3.73 4.10
CA TYR A 228 23.52 2.95 2.87
C TYR A 228 24.76 2.07 2.94
N LYS A 229 25.86 2.62 3.47
CA LYS A 229 27.12 1.87 3.70
C LYS A 229 26.95 0.67 4.63
N LYS A 230 26.02 0.74 5.59
CA LYS A 230 25.77 -0.34 6.57
C LYS A 230 24.95 -1.48 5.98
N HIS A 231 24.21 -1.23 4.91
CA HIS A 231 23.30 -2.18 4.26
C HIS A 231 23.75 -2.61 2.87
N LYS A 232 25.07 -2.60 2.61
CA LYS A 232 25.63 -3.05 1.33
C LYS A 232 25.16 -4.47 0.99
N GLY A 233 24.76 -4.67 -0.26
CA GLY A 233 24.23 -5.95 -0.76
C GLY A 233 22.71 -6.12 -0.59
N SER A 234 22.05 -5.26 0.19
CA SER A 234 20.58 -5.22 0.25
C SER A 234 19.97 -4.41 -0.89
N PHE A 235 18.69 -4.63 -1.17
CA PHE A 235 17.89 -3.72 -1.97
C PHE A 235 17.62 -2.45 -1.17
N GLN A 236 17.92 -1.28 -1.74
CA GLN A 236 17.83 -0.01 -1.03
C GLN A 236 17.15 1.07 -1.86
N ARG A 237 16.28 1.85 -1.21
CA ARG A 237 15.63 3.04 -1.79
C ARG A 237 15.65 4.20 -0.81
N MET A 238 15.89 5.40 -1.31
CA MET A 238 15.55 6.63 -0.59
C MET A 238 14.26 7.21 -1.18
N ILE A 239 13.33 7.60 -0.33
CA ILE A 239 12.05 8.18 -0.72
C ILE A 239 11.90 9.51 -0.02
N ALA A 240 11.88 10.60 -0.78
CA ALA A 240 11.58 11.94 -0.28
C ALA A 240 10.12 12.29 -0.61
N VAL A 241 9.35 12.66 0.39
CA VAL A 241 7.92 13.01 0.26
C VAL A 241 7.75 14.50 0.51
N HIS A 242 7.13 15.20 -0.42
CA HIS A 242 6.93 16.65 -0.43
C HIS A 242 5.52 17.02 -0.91
N VAL A 243 5.18 18.30 -0.77
CA VAL A 243 3.95 18.89 -1.34
C VAL A 243 4.31 20.15 -2.11
N ASP A 244 4.22 20.09 -3.43
CA ASP A 244 4.61 21.18 -4.33
C ASP A 244 3.76 22.45 -4.11
N SER A 245 4.27 23.58 -4.56
CA SER A 245 3.62 24.89 -4.45
C SER A 245 3.53 25.58 -5.82
N ARG A 246 2.96 24.89 -6.82
CA ARG A 246 2.75 25.42 -8.18
C ARG A 246 1.70 26.53 -8.23
N SER A 247 1.40 27.05 -9.43
CA SER A 247 0.38 28.09 -9.60
C SER A 247 -0.99 27.63 -9.13
N ARG A 248 -1.86 28.56 -8.69
CA ARG A 248 -3.19 28.23 -8.14
C ARG A 248 -4.13 27.55 -9.14
N SER A 249 -3.88 27.69 -10.44
CA SER A 249 -4.67 27.05 -11.50
C SER A 249 -4.26 25.60 -11.78
N GLU A 250 -3.10 25.17 -11.29
CA GLU A 250 -2.59 23.82 -11.49
C GLU A 250 -3.13 22.88 -10.41
N ASN A 251 -4.13 22.08 -10.76
CA ASN A 251 -4.47 20.85 -10.04
C ASN A 251 -3.44 19.79 -10.43
N ILE A 252 -2.65 19.30 -9.47
CA ILE A 252 -1.67 18.24 -9.74
C ILE A 252 -2.09 16.97 -9.01
N ASP A 253 -1.87 15.85 -9.69
CA ASP A 253 -1.86 14.55 -9.03
C ASP A 253 -0.45 14.22 -8.59
N ILE A 254 -0.33 13.16 -7.77
CA ILE A 254 0.96 12.71 -7.24
C ILE A 254 1.92 12.48 -8.40
N PHE A 255 3.09 13.10 -8.39
CA PHE A 255 4.10 12.89 -9.43
C PHE A 255 5.49 12.63 -8.83
N PHE A 256 6.39 12.15 -9.68
CA PHE A 256 7.63 11.54 -9.24
C PHE A 256 8.84 12.15 -9.99
N TYR A 257 9.90 12.41 -9.23
CA TYR A 257 11.22 12.73 -9.77
C TYR A 257 12.26 11.65 -9.45
N HIS A 258 13.17 11.46 -10.40
CA HIS A 258 14.38 10.65 -10.25
C HIS A 258 15.63 11.41 -10.72
N ASP A 259 16.81 10.86 -10.43
CA ASP A 259 18.05 11.35 -11.02
C ASP A 259 18.09 10.94 -12.49
N LYS A 260 18.43 11.87 -13.39
CA LYS A 260 18.59 11.61 -14.83
C LYS A 260 19.61 10.50 -15.15
N ARG A 261 20.53 10.20 -14.21
CA ARG A 261 21.55 9.16 -14.33
C ARG A 261 21.09 7.78 -13.82
N SER A 262 19.91 7.69 -13.21
CA SER A 262 19.42 6.48 -12.55
C SER A 262 18.27 5.85 -13.33
N GLU A 263 18.60 4.88 -14.18
CA GLU A 263 17.59 4.07 -14.89
C GLU A 263 16.70 3.30 -13.90
N THR A 264 17.28 2.76 -12.82
CA THR A 264 16.50 2.10 -11.75
C THR A 264 15.57 3.08 -11.05
N GLY A 265 15.99 4.33 -10.85
CA GLY A 265 15.14 5.38 -10.30
C GLY A 265 13.96 5.72 -11.21
N GLU A 266 14.21 5.82 -12.52
CA GLU A 266 13.16 6.01 -13.52
C GLU A 266 12.15 4.86 -13.52
N LYS A 267 12.64 3.61 -13.54
CA LYS A 267 11.81 2.40 -13.50
C LYS A 267 10.95 2.37 -12.22
N ALA A 268 11.54 2.63 -11.06
CA ALA A 268 10.80 2.66 -9.80
C ALA A 268 9.73 3.75 -9.77
N CYS A 269 10.03 4.95 -10.28
CA CYS A 269 9.05 6.03 -10.40
C CYS A 269 7.90 5.66 -11.34
N LYS A 270 8.17 5.00 -12.47
CA LYS A 270 7.15 4.52 -13.40
C LYS A 270 6.24 3.48 -12.74
N ILE A 271 6.81 2.51 -12.03
CA ILE A 271 6.04 1.52 -11.27
C ILE A 271 5.11 2.20 -10.25
N LEU A 272 5.61 3.18 -9.51
CA LEU A 272 4.80 3.93 -8.54
C LEU A 272 3.69 4.73 -9.22
N ARG A 273 4.00 5.47 -10.29
CA ARG A 273 3.02 6.23 -11.08
C ARG A 273 1.92 5.32 -11.60
N ASP A 274 2.27 4.21 -12.24
CA ASP A 274 1.32 3.26 -12.83
C ASP A 274 0.42 2.62 -11.74
N THR A 275 1.01 2.35 -10.56
CA THR A 275 0.26 1.83 -9.41
C THR A 275 -0.76 2.86 -8.89
N ILE A 276 -0.36 4.12 -8.77
CA ILE A 276 -1.25 5.21 -8.33
C ILE A 276 -2.36 5.41 -9.38
N GLU A 277 -2.01 5.47 -10.66
CA GLU A 277 -2.98 5.61 -11.76
C GLU A 277 -4.05 4.52 -11.71
N LYS A 278 -3.63 3.26 -11.57
CA LYS A 278 -4.55 2.13 -11.43
C LYS A 278 -5.49 2.32 -10.23
N LYS A 279 -4.98 2.79 -9.10
CA LYS A 279 -5.78 3.02 -7.90
C LYS A 279 -6.71 4.23 -8.00
N TYR A 280 -6.31 5.25 -8.74
CA TYR A 280 -7.22 6.34 -9.11
C TYR A 280 -8.36 5.84 -10.00
N HIS A 281 -8.11 4.99 -11.00
CA HIS A 281 -9.18 4.42 -11.81
C HIS A 281 -10.14 3.53 -11.01
N GLU A 282 -9.63 2.78 -10.04
CA GLU A 282 -10.43 1.91 -9.16
C GLU A 282 -11.33 2.72 -8.21
N HIS A 283 -10.77 3.74 -7.55
CA HIS A 283 -11.46 4.46 -6.48
C HIS A 283 -12.08 5.80 -6.91
N GLN A 284 -11.69 6.32 -8.07
CA GLN A 284 -12.15 7.60 -8.65
C GLN A 284 -12.29 7.50 -10.19
N PRO A 285 -13.11 6.58 -10.72
CA PRO A 285 -13.11 6.19 -12.14
C PRO A 285 -13.32 7.34 -13.13
N ASN A 286 -14.02 8.41 -12.74
CA ASN A 286 -14.34 9.54 -13.62
C ASN A 286 -13.41 10.75 -13.45
N ARG A 287 -12.41 10.68 -12.55
CA ARG A 287 -11.49 11.79 -12.31
C ARG A 287 -10.33 11.80 -13.30
N GLY A 288 -9.86 10.60 -13.69
CA GLY A 288 -8.55 10.42 -14.33
C GLY A 288 -7.39 10.64 -13.36
N TYR A 289 -6.16 10.42 -13.86
CA TYR A 289 -4.92 10.70 -13.14
C TYR A 289 -3.88 11.26 -14.11
N THR A 290 -3.26 12.39 -13.75
CA THR A 290 -2.29 13.10 -14.62
C THR A 290 -0.90 13.22 -14.02
N GLY A 291 -0.60 12.41 -13.00
CA GLY A 291 0.73 12.36 -12.38
C GLY A 291 1.79 11.89 -13.37
N THR A 292 2.99 12.47 -13.26
CA THR A 292 4.08 12.25 -14.24
C THR A 292 5.32 11.65 -13.58
N VAL A 293 6.19 11.10 -14.41
CA VAL A 293 7.57 10.77 -14.05
C VAL A 293 8.49 11.67 -14.87
N SER A 294 9.40 12.36 -14.20
CA SER A 294 10.42 13.17 -14.88
C SER A 294 11.71 13.21 -14.08
N ASN A 295 12.77 13.77 -14.65
CA ASN A 295 13.99 14.05 -13.91
C ASN A 295 14.07 15.53 -13.56
N ARG A 296 14.67 15.84 -12.40
CA ARG A 296 14.96 17.21 -11.96
C ARG A 296 16.28 17.23 -11.21
N ASN A 297 17.03 18.32 -11.32
CA ASN A 297 18.34 18.46 -10.67
C ASN A 297 18.23 18.77 -9.16
N LEU A 298 17.47 17.94 -8.42
CA LEU A 298 17.24 18.08 -6.97
C LEU A 298 18.45 17.55 -6.20
N TYR A 299 18.91 18.32 -5.21
CA TYR A 299 20.11 17.96 -4.44
C TYR A 299 20.00 16.59 -3.79
N VAL A 300 18.89 16.31 -3.08
CA VAL A 300 18.74 15.04 -2.35
C VAL A 300 18.73 13.84 -3.28
N VAL A 301 18.05 13.94 -4.43
CA VAL A 301 18.00 12.88 -5.43
C VAL A 301 19.37 12.64 -6.07
N ARG A 302 20.13 13.71 -6.32
CA ARG A 302 21.45 13.64 -6.96
C ARG A 302 22.57 13.17 -6.03
N SER A 303 22.44 13.46 -4.74
CA SER A 303 23.53 13.33 -3.76
C SER A 303 23.37 12.16 -2.78
N THR A 304 22.23 11.45 -2.80
CA THR A 304 22.12 10.15 -2.13
C THR A 304 22.66 9.01 -2.98
N TRP A 305 23.25 8.00 -2.33
CA TRP A 305 23.79 6.80 -2.97
C TRP A 305 22.77 5.69 -3.29
N PRO A 306 21.77 5.36 -2.46
CA PRO A 306 20.70 4.45 -2.89
C PRO A 306 19.89 5.08 -4.04
N THR A 307 19.21 4.24 -4.82
CA THR A 307 18.22 4.70 -5.79
C THR A 307 17.21 5.61 -5.10
N ALA A 308 17.11 6.85 -5.57
CA ALA A 308 16.31 7.90 -4.95
C ALA A 308 15.05 8.20 -5.76
N ILE A 309 13.93 8.30 -5.05
CA ILE A 309 12.61 8.65 -5.56
C ILE A 309 12.16 9.88 -4.79
N PHE A 310 11.71 10.90 -5.50
CA PHE A 310 11.15 12.11 -4.90
C PHE A 310 9.70 12.22 -5.33
N ILE A 311 8.80 12.43 -4.38
CA ILE A 311 7.35 12.39 -4.56
C ILE A 311 6.78 13.74 -4.18
N GLU A 312 6.00 14.33 -5.08
CA GLU A 312 5.16 15.49 -4.79
C GLU A 312 3.71 15.04 -4.69
N LEU A 313 3.07 15.23 -3.55
CA LEU A 313 1.75 14.66 -3.25
C LEU A 313 0.57 15.45 -3.84
N GLY A 314 0.76 16.74 -4.12
CA GLY A 314 -0.30 17.66 -4.51
C GLY A 314 0.21 19.10 -4.53
N ASN A 315 -0.64 20.05 -4.94
CA ASN A 315 -0.30 21.48 -4.95
C ASN A 315 -0.89 22.21 -3.74
N MET A 316 -0.03 22.71 -2.86
CA MET A 316 -0.42 23.47 -1.67
C MET A 316 -1.20 24.77 -1.99
N ASN A 317 -1.06 25.29 -3.20
CA ASN A 317 -1.80 26.46 -3.67
C ASN A 317 -3.17 26.14 -4.30
N HIS A 318 -3.54 24.86 -4.44
CA HIS A 318 -4.78 24.43 -5.08
C HIS A 318 -5.76 23.80 -4.07
N GLN A 319 -6.95 24.39 -3.89
CA GLN A 319 -7.90 24.02 -2.82
C GLN A 319 -8.34 22.54 -2.86
N ARG A 320 -8.48 21.96 -4.06
CA ARG A 320 -8.84 20.52 -4.20
C ARG A 320 -7.71 19.61 -3.72
N ASP A 321 -6.47 20.04 -3.84
CA ASP A 321 -5.28 19.24 -3.53
C ASP A 321 -5.04 19.29 -2.03
N VAL A 322 -5.12 20.50 -1.46
CA VAL A 322 -5.14 20.72 -0.03
C VAL A 322 -6.26 19.91 0.63
N LYS A 323 -7.50 19.94 0.08
CA LYS A 323 -8.61 19.12 0.59
C LYS A 323 -8.25 17.62 0.62
N ARG A 324 -7.58 17.11 -0.42
CA ARG A 324 -7.18 15.71 -0.47
C ARG A 324 -6.14 15.38 0.59
N LEU A 325 -5.18 16.28 0.80
CA LEU A 325 -4.09 16.13 1.76
C LEU A 325 -4.58 16.15 3.22
N VAL A 326 -5.55 17.02 3.54
CA VAL A 326 -6.02 17.17 4.93
C VAL A 326 -6.89 16.01 5.41
N ILE A 327 -7.46 15.21 4.51
CA ILE A 327 -8.28 14.05 4.89
C ILE A 327 -7.37 12.88 5.32
N PRO A 328 -7.44 12.41 6.57
CA PRO A 328 -6.58 11.32 7.07
C PRO A 328 -6.68 10.03 6.26
N ASP A 329 -7.90 9.63 5.88
CA ASP A 329 -8.13 8.43 5.08
C ASP A 329 -7.45 8.50 3.71
N ASN A 330 -7.36 9.70 3.11
CA ASN A 330 -6.63 9.90 1.87
C ASN A 330 -5.13 9.77 2.10
N ARG A 331 -4.58 10.32 3.20
CA ARG A 331 -3.17 10.14 3.57
C ARG A 331 -2.84 8.66 3.75
N GLN A 332 -3.72 7.90 4.39
CA GLN A 332 -3.57 6.46 4.54
C GLN A 332 -3.68 5.72 3.20
N ALA A 333 -4.62 6.10 2.33
CA ALA A 333 -4.78 5.50 1.01
C ALA A 333 -3.52 5.70 0.15
N VAL A 334 -2.95 6.91 0.15
CA VAL A 334 -1.69 7.21 -0.55
C VAL A 334 -0.55 6.33 -0.02
N ALA A 335 -0.38 6.23 1.30
CA ALA A 335 0.64 5.35 1.90
C ALA A 335 0.45 3.88 1.48
N ASN A 336 -0.79 3.39 1.44
CA ASN A 336 -1.10 2.04 0.98
C ASN A 336 -0.72 1.85 -0.50
N TRP A 337 -1.08 2.79 -1.37
CA TRP A 337 -0.81 2.67 -2.81
C TRP A 337 0.68 2.79 -3.13
N LEU A 338 1.41 3.68 -2.44
CA LEU A 338 2.87 3.75 -2.52
C LEU A 338 3.51 2.43 -2.07
N THR A 339 3.01 1.83 -0.98
CA THR A 339 3.50 0.52 -0.51
C THR A 339 3.32 -0.57 -1.58
N LEU A 340 2.16 -0.62 -2.24
CA LEU A 340 1.92 -1.57 -3.34
C LEU A 340 2.92 -1.37 -4.49
N GLY A 341 3.18 -0.13 -4.87
CA GLY A 341 4.16 0.17 -5.92
C GLY A 341 5.60 -0.19 -5.50
N LEU A 342 5.96 0.01 -4.23
CA LEU A 342 7.29 -0.37 -3.71
C LEU A 342 7.47 -1.88 -3.56
N ILE A 343 6.40 -2.63 -3.28
CA ILE A 343 6.41 -4.10 -3.35
C ILE A 343 6.68 -4.55 -4.78
N THR A 344 6.03 -3.93 -5.77
CA THR A 344 6.26 -4.21 -7.19
C THR A 344 7.70 -3.82 -7.60
N ASP A 345 8.18 -2.64 -7.23
CA ASP A 345 9.57 -2.20 -7.49
C ASP A 345 10.58 -3.19 -6.92
N TYR A 346 10.36 -3.64 -5.67
CA TYR A 346 11.21 -4.66 -5.07
C TYR A 346 11.17 -5.98 -5.85
N LYS A 347 10.00 -6.50 -6.19
CA LYS A 347 9.88 -7.77 -6.94
C LYS A 347 10.48 -7.68 -8.36
N THR A 348 10.43 -6.51 -8.98
CA THR A 348 10.93 -6.29 -10.34
C THR A 348 12.43 -5.95 -10.39
N ASN A 349 12.96 -5.26 -9.37
CA ASN A 349 14.31 -4.69 -9.40
C ASN A 349 15.23 -5.20 -8.26
N LYS A 350 14.86 -6.27 -7.54
CA LYS A 350 15.71 -6.92 -6.53
C LYS A 350 16.82 -7.75 -7.14
#